data_AF-A0A820P016-F1
#
_entry.id   AF-A0A820P016-F1
#
_cell.length_a   1.000
_cell.length_b   1.000
_cell.length_c   1.000
_cell.angle_alpha   90.00
_cell.angle_beta   90.00
_cell.angle_gamma   90.00
#
_symmetry.space_group_name_H-M   'P 1'
#
loop_
_entity.id
_entity.type
_entity.pdbx_description
1 polymer ?
#
loop_
_entity_poly.entity_id
_entity_poly.type
_entity_poly.pdbx_seq_one_letter_code
_entity_poly.pdbx_strand_id
1 'polypeptide(L)'
;MSIRYTKASNSLQLNSSSTPTTNNMAKPSQTDIEQMIQRARPTNRDLVRRDINQVINSSSTLMLKIAPYYYTSGISKDLLCLYGTVPCQYRGNRYNIPIEIWFQQDHPIVPPLAYVKPTSDMFVSTASRDVQSDGTIIIPYLRNWRHPHSDLYTLLNAMSEAFSQSPPVYSNVNITSRSTPYPTSASSMPTPIGMPMTNSGNSSYSYPYGYPQTQIPQDIYRDSVQTAVLDKVRIHLDETMQIGKAEIDSLKKTEQDLFDGEKRIQSYINDAQQQFIILSC
;
A
#
# COMPACT_ATOMS: atom_id res chain seq x y z
N MET A 1 -18.27 1.61 41.27
CA MET A 1 -17.11 2.19 41.98
C MET A 1 -16.28 2.91 40.93
N SER A 2 -16.56 4.20 40.73
CA SER A 2 -16.03 5.03 39.66
C SER A 2 -14.71 5.66 40.08
N ILE A 3 -13.64 5.48 39.29
CA ILE A 3 -12.36 6.14 39.53
C ILE A 3 -12.22 7.29 38.54
N ARG A 4 -11.98 8.46 39.12
CA ARG A 4 -11.99 9.81 38.54
C ARG A 4 -10.65 10.09 37.86
N TYR A 5 -10.67 10.71 36.68
CA TYR A 5 -9.52 11.41 36.13
C TYR A 5 -9.60 12.88 36.54
N THR A 6 -8.63 13.33 37.33
CA THR A 6 -8.45 14.72 37.75
C THR A 6 -7.68 15.50 36.69
N LYS A 7 -8.30 16.57 36.22
CA LYS A 7 -7.77 17.60 35.32
C LYS A 7 -6.93 18.58 36.15
N ALA A 8 -5.64 18.71 35.85
CA ALA A 8 -4.80 19.79 36.39
C ALA A 8 -4.42 20.75 35.26
N SER A 9 -5.08 21.90 35.25
CA SER A 9 -4.68 23.08 34.49
C SER A 9 -3.76 23.91 35.37
N ASN A 10 -2.57 24.27 34.89
CA ASN A 10 -1.93 25.51 35.31
C ASN A 10 -1.08 26.07 34.18
N SER A 11 -1.56 27.18 33.65
CA SER A 11 -0.93 28.07 32.68
C SER A 11 -0.09 29.11 33.40
N LEU A 12 1.13 29.40 32.94
CA LEU A 12 1.73 30.73 32.98
C LEU A 12 2.86 30.84 31.93
N GLN A 13 2.51 31.55 30.84
CA GLN A 13 3.28 32.53 30.06
C GLN A 13 4.54 32.13 29.26
N LEU A 14 4.30 32.00 27.94
CA LEU A 14 4.90 32.78 26.85
C LEU A 14 6.35 33.28 27.05
N ASN A 15 7.29 32.62 26.37
CA ASN A 15 8.29 33.36 25.62
C ASN A 15 8.44 32.85 24.18
N SER A 16 8.52 33.86 23.33
CA SER A 16 8.57 33.96 21.89
C SER A 16 9.42 32.96 21.08
N SER A 17 8.79 32.51 19.99
CA SER A 17 9.32 32.33 18.63
C SER A 17 10.59 31.50 18.39
N SER A 18 10.39 30.26 17.95
CA SER A 18 10.81 29.87 16.60
C SER A 18 9.95 28.68 16.13
N THR A 19 8.90 29.01 15.40
CA THR A 19 8.27 28.08 14.47
C THR A 19 9.35 27.57 13.51
N PRO A 20 9.49 26.26 13.25
CA PRO A 20 10.13 25.81 12.03
C PRO A 20 9.15 26.12 10.91
N THR A 21 9.37 27.29 10.31
CA THR A 21 8.77 27.76 9.07
C THR A 21 8.80 26.64 8.03
N THR A 22 7.63 26.37 7.44
CA THR A 22 7.49 25.78 6.11
C THR A 22 8.48 26.42 5.15
N ASN A 23 9.57 25.74 4.83
CA ASN A 23 10.49 26.18 3.79
C ASN A 23 11.25 25.00 3.19
N ASN A 24 10.91 24.73 1.93
CA ASN A 24 11.69 24.08 0.89
C ASN A 24 12.07 22.61 1.09
N MET A 25 11.62 21.81 0.13
CA MET A 25 12.05 20.45 -0.19
C MET A 25 13.51 20.45 -0.70
N ALA A 26 14.41 21.06 0.07
CA ALA A 26 15.84 21.13 -0.23
C ALA A 26 16.48 19.80 0.15
N LYS A 27 17.29 19.25 -0.76
CA LYS A 27 18.12 18.07 -0.47
C LYS A 27 18.98 18.35 0.77
N PRO A 28 19.17 17.37 1.68
CA PRO A 28 19.99 17.56 2.87
C PRO A 28 21.39 18.01 2.47
N SER A 29 21.96 18.98 3.19
CA SER A 29 23.32 19.44 2.92
C SER A 29 24.32 18.32 3.25
N GLN A 30 25.52 18.37 2.66
CA GLN A 30 26.57 17.40 2.98
C GLN A 30 26.91 17.36 4.48
N THR A 31 26.88 18.53 5.14
CA THR A 31 27.08 18.64 6.59
C THR A 31 25.99 17.89 7.37
N ASP A 32 24.73 17.99 6.95
CA ASP A 32 23.62 17.30 7.61
C ASP A 32 23.77 15.78 7.47
N ILE A 33 24.13 15.30 6.27
CA ILE A 33 24.37 13.88 6.02
C ILE A 33 25.48 13.35 6.94
N GLU A 34 26.59 14.07 7.07
CA GLU A 34 27.70 13.67 7.94
C GLU A 34 27.30 13.64 9.42
N GLN A 35 26.54 14.64 9.90
CA GLN A 35 25.99 14.64 11.26
C GLN A 35 25.08 13.44 11.50
N MET A 36 24.25 13.08 10.52
CA MET A 36 23.35 11.95 10.62
C MET A 36 24.12 10.62 10.65
N ILE A 37 25.12 10.44 9.79
CA ILE A 37 25.99 9.25 9.81
C ILE A 37 26.72 9.13 11.15
N GLN A 38 27.21 10.25 11.69
CA GLN A 38 27.88 10.28 12.99
C GLN A 38 26.96 9.87 14.15
N ARG A 39 25.67 10.21 14.08
CA ARG A 39 24.66 9.81 15.07
C ARG A 39 24.25 8.35 14.92
N ALA A 40 24.02 7.88 13.70
CA ALA A 40 23.57 6.50 13.44
C ALA A 40 24.66 5.44 13.64
N ARG A 41 25.94 5.83 13.55
CA ARG A 41 27.12 4.97 13.79
C ARG A 41 27.08 3.62 13.03
N PRO A 42 26.89 3.62 11.69
CA PRO A 42 26.99 2.39 10.91
C PRO A 42 28.42 1.83 10.94
N THR A 43 28.57 0.51 10.76
CA THR A 43 29.88 -0.15 10.77
C THR A 43 30.77 0.37 9.63
N ASN A 44 30.21 0.51 8.43
CA ASN A 44 30.95 0.93 7.22
C ASN A 44 30.59 2.36 6.80
N ARG A 45 30.96 3.36 7.62
CA ARG A 45 30.56 4.77 7.43
C ARG A 45 30.84 5.33 6.04
N ASP A 46 32.02 5.10 5.49
CA ASP A 46 32.41 5.63 4.17
C ASP A 46 31.60 5.04 3.02
N LEU A 47 31.28 3.74 3.10
CA LEU A 47 30.47 3.06 2.09
C LEU A 47 29.02 3.53 2.16
N VAL A 48 28.45 3.61 3.37
CA VAL A 48 27.10 4.16 3.59
C VAL A 48 27.01 5.60 3.07
N ARG A 49 28.00 6.44 3.37
CA ARG A 49 28.06 7.81 2.87
C ARG A 49 28.07 7.88 1.34
N ARG A 50 28.89 7.05 0.69
CA ARG A 50 28.97 6.98 -0.77
C ARG A 50 27.62 6.61 -1.38
N ASP A 51 26.97 5.57 -0.85
CA ASP A 51 25.67 5.11 -1.33
C ASP A 51 24.58 6.18 -1.14
N ILE A 52 24.54 6.83 0.03
CA ILE A 52 23.61 7.93 0.30
C ILE A 52 23.84 9.07 -0.68
N ASN A 53 25.09 9.50 -0.87
CA ASN A 53 25.41 10.59 -1.79
C ASN A 53 25.05 10.24 -3.24
N GLN A 54 25.29 9.00 -3.68
CA GLN A 54 24.90 8.55 -5.01
C GLN A 54 23.38 8.65 -5.20
N VAL A 55 22.60 8.15 -4.25
CA VAL A 55 21.12 8.16 -4.32
C VAL A 55 20.55 9.58 -4.21
N ILE A 56 21.01 10.38 -3.24
CA ILE A 56 20.52 11.75 -3.03
C ILE A 56 20.88 12.63 -4.24
N ASN A 57 22.03 12.41 -4.88
CA ASN A 57 22.38 13.16 -6.09
C ASN A 57 21.55 12.73 -7.31
N SER A 58 21.32 11.43 -7.50
CA SER A 58 20.58 10.91 -8.65
C SER A 58 19.06 11.08 -8.55
N SER A 59 18.50 10.94 -7.35
CA SER A 59 17.05 10.86 -7.12
C SER A 59 16.57 12.16 -6.47
N SER A 60 15.57 12.82 -7.07
CA SER A 60 15.05 14.09 -6.55
C SER A 60 13.93 13.94 -5.52
N THR A 61 13.38 12.74 -5.35
CA THR A 61 12.21 12.45 -4.51
C THR A 61 12.55 11.81 -3.16
N LEU A 62 13.78 11.31 -3.00
CA LEU A 62 14.21 10.63 -1.78
C LEU A 62 14.89 11.59 -0.83
N MET A 63 14.57 11.46 0.45
CA MET A 63 15.10 12.24 1.56
C MET A 63 15.70 11.29 2.60
N LEU A 64 16.68 11.79 3.36
CA LEU A 64 17.33 11.03 4.43
C LEU A 64 16.77 11.45 5.79
N LYS A 65 16.48 10.48 6.67
CA LYS A 65 16.15 10.70 8.09
C LYS A 65 16.88 9.70 8.99
N ILE A 66 16.94 10.00 10.29
CA ILE A 66 17.21 9.00 11.33
C ILE A 66 15.89 8.71 12.02
N ALA A 67 15.59 7.43 12.20
CA ALA A 67 14.39 7.01 12.88
C ALA A 67 14.62 5.70 13.66
N PRO A 68 13.86 5.45 14.74
CA PRO A 68 13.89 4.18 15.44
C PRO A 68 13.27 3.10 14.54
N TYR A 69 14.07 2.08 14.23
CA TYR A 69 13.63 0.86 13.57
C TYR A 69 13.38 -0.23 14.62
N TYR A 70 12.24 -0.91 14.53
CA TYR A 70 11.85 -1.96 15.46
C TYR A 70 12.07 -3.33 14.82
N TYR A 71 13.01 -4.10 15.35
CA TYR A 71 13.27 -5.46 14.91
C TYR A 71 12.23 -6.42 15.47
N THR A 72 12.04 -7.55 14.78
CA THR A 72 11.16 -8.65 15.24
C THR A 72 11.59 -9.25 16.58
N SER A 73 12.85 -9.04 16.98
CA SER A 73 13.36 -9.40 18.32
C SER A 73 12.85 -8.51 19.45
N GLY A 74 12.08 -7.45 19.15
CA GLY A 74 11.60 -6.46 20.11
C GLY A 74 12.62 -5.34 20.41
N ILE A 75 13.84 -5.44 19.87
CA ILE A 75 14.86 -4.40 20.02
C ILE A 75 14.58 -3.27 19.04
N SER A 76 14.72 -2.02 19.49
CA SER A 76 14.71 -0.85 18.61
C SER A 76 16.11 -0.25 18.45
N LYS A 77 16.38 0.35 17.28
CA LYS A 77 17.64 1.02 17.00
C LYS A 77 17.43 2.21 16.09
N ASP A 78 18.07 3.34 16.40
CA ASP A 78 18.14 4.49 15.50
C ASP A 78 18.95 4.10 14.25
N LEU A 79 18.28 4.06 13.09
CA LEU A 79 18.90 3.75 11.80
C LEU A 79 18.73 4.92 10.84
N LEU A 80 19.62 4.98 9.84
CA LEU A 80 19.42 5.82 8.67
C LEU A 80 18.32 5.21 7.81
N CYS A 81 17.45 6.08 7.27
CA CYS A 81 16.34 5.71 6.42
C CYS A 81 16.25 6.69 5.26
N LEU A 82 16.30 6.18 4.03
CA LEU A 82 15.90 6.91 2.84
C LEU A 82 14.40 6.70 2.64
N TYR A 83 13.64 7.79 2.56
CA TYR A 83 12.20 7.75 2.36
C TYR A 83 11.77 8.71 1.26
N GLY A 84 10.67 8.41 0.58
CA GLY A 84 10.15 9.22 -0.51
C GLY A 84 9.41 8.35 -1.52
N THR A 85 9.57 8.61 -2.80
CA THR A 85 8.89 7.85 -3.86
C THR A 85 9.83 7.36 -4.95
N VAL A 86 9.54 6.19 -5.52
CA VAL A 86 10.17 5.67 -6.73
C VAL A 86 9.18 5.77 -7.89
N PRO A 87 9.58 6.38 -9.02
CA PRO A 87 8.72 6.42 -10.20
C PRO A 87 8.65 5.04 -10.86
N CYS A 88 7.48 4.64 -11.34
CA CYS A 88 7.30 3.48 -12.22
C CYS A 88 6.28 3.80 -13.33
N GLN A 89 6.29 3.03 -14.41
CA GLN A 89 5.32 3.15 -15.50
C GLN A 89 4.51 1.86 -15.60
N TYR A 90 3.20 1.94 -15.39
CA TYR A 90 2.32 0.80 -15.50
C TYR A 90 1.16 1.11 -16.43
N ARG A 91 0.99 0.29 -17.48
CA ARG A 91 -0.06 0.44 -18.49
C ARG A 91 -0.15 1.86 -19.10
N GLY A 92 1.01 2.46 -19.37
CA GLY A 92 1.12 3.80 -19.97
C GLY A 92 0.97 4.97 -18.99
N ASN A 93 0.64 4.71 -17.72
CA ASN A 93 0.55 5.75 -16.68
C ASN A 93 1.79 5.73 -15.79
N ARG A 94 2.26 6.92 -15.40
CA ARG A 94 3.36 7.08 -14.45
C ARG A 94 2.82 7.16 -13.02
N TYR A 95 3.35 6.32 -12.15
CA TYR A 95 3.02 6.30 -10.72
C TYR A 95 4.28 6.62 -9.90
N ASN A 96 4.07 7.15 -8.69
CA ASN A 96 5.14 7.42 -7.72
C ASN A 96 4.87 6.56 -6.49
N ILE A 97 5.60 5.47 -6.36
CA ILE A 97 5.39 4.48 -5.30
C ILE A 97 6.13 4.91 -4.05
N PRO A 98 5.44 5.15 -2.92
CA PRO A 98 6.08 5.54 -1.67
C PRO A 98 6.90 4.38 -1.08
N ILE A 99 8.17 4.64 -0.77
CA ILE A 99 9.10 3.64 -0.24
C ILE A 99 9.90 4.16 0.95
N GLU A 100 10.39 3.22 1.75
CA GLU A 100 11.42 3.43 2.76
C GLU A 100 12.52 2.37 2.63
N ILE A 101 13.78 2.81 2.64
CA ILE A 101 14.98 1.96 2.58
C ILE A 101 15.80 2.24 3.83
N TRP A 102 15.92 1.22 4.69
CA TRP A 102 16.60 1.28 5.97
C TRP A 102 17.99 0.68 5.86
N PHE A 103 19.00 1.42 6.30
CA PHE A 103 20.39 0.95 6.31
C PHE A 103 20.61 0.11 7.55
N GLN A 104 20.90 -1.17 7.34
CA GLN A 104 21.30 -2.05 8.43
C GLN A 104 22.71 -1.70 8.94
N GLN A 105 23.04 -2.17 10.14
CA GLN A 105 24.30 -1.84 10.82
C GLN A 105 25.54 -2.13 9.96
N ASP A 106 25.53 -3.27 9.26
CA ASP A 106 26.65 -3.78 8.47
C ASP A 106 26.49 -3.53 6.96
N HIS A 107 25.56 -2.65 6.55
CA HIS A 107 25.45 -2.20 5.15
C HIS A 107 26.82 -1.69 4.64
N PRO A 108 27.22 -1.95 3.39
CA PRO A 108 26.53 -2.70 2.33
C PRO A 108 26.78 -4.22 2.34
N ILE A 109 27.48 -4.78 3.33
CA ILE A 109 27.75 -6.23 3.38
C ILE A 109 26.44 -7.02 3.48
N VAL A 110 25.50 -6.50 4.28
CA VAL A 110 24.11 -6.95 4.32
C VAL A 110 23.22 -6.02 3.46
N PRO A 111 22.15 -6.54 2.85
CA PRO A 111 21.22 -5.72 2.09
C PRO A 111 20.50 -4.69 2.98
N PRO A 112 20.04 -3.56 2.42
CA PRO A 112 19.11 -2.70 3.14
C PRO A 112 17.76 -3.40 3.35
N LEU A 113 16.98 -2.95 4.32
CA LEU A 113 15.58 -3.36 4.48
C LEU A 113 14.69 -2.38 3.75
N ALA A 114 13.92 -2.85 2.77
CA ALA A 114 13.12 -1.98 1.91
C ALA A 114 11.62 -2.29 2.05
N TYR A 115 10.81 -1.23 2.15
CA TYR A 115 9.37 -1.32 2.34
C TYR A 115 8.65 -0.38 1.40
N VAL A 116 7.46 -0.79 0.96
CA VAL A 116 6.45 0.13 0.42
C VAL A 116 5.68 0.72 1.60
N LYS A 117 5.41 2.02 1.55
CA LYS A 117 4.62 2.74 2.56
C LYS A 117 3.36 3.33 1.94
N PRO A 118 2.27 2.55 1.81
CA PRO A 118 1.02 3.05 1.25
C PRO A 118 0.54 4.32 1.97
N THR A 119 -0.01 5.28 1.22
CA THR A 119 -0.78 6.39 1.80
C THR A 119 -2.11 5.87 2.34
N SER A 120 -2.86 6.71 3.07
CA SER A 120 -4.14 6.32 3.71
C SER A 120 -5.19 5.77 2.75
N ASP A 121 -5.08 6.11 1.46
CA ASP A 121 -5.96 5.69 0.37
C ASP A 121 -5.37 4.56 -0.48
N MET A 122 -4.21 4.00 -0.13
CA MET A 122 -3.54 2.92 -0.84
C MET A 122 -3.50 1.62 -0.04
N PHE A 123 -3.52 0.51 -0.76
CA PHE A 123 -3.42 -0.84 -0.22
C PHE A 123 -2.30 -1.60 -0.92
N VAL A 124 -1.59 -2.45 -0.18
CA VAL A 124 -0.57 -3.34 -0.76
C VAL A 124 -1.26 -4.40 -1.59
N SER A 125 -0.81 -4.57 -2.83
CA SER A 125 -1.32 -5.57 -3.76
C SER A 125 -0.91 -6.97 -3.33
N THR A 126 -1.89 -7.80 -2.98
CA THR A 126 -1.67 -9.23 -2.62
C THR A 126 -1.21 -10.08 -3.80
N ALA A 127 -1.37 -9.60 -5.04
CA ALA A 127 -0.94 -10.27 -6.26
C ALA A 127 0.54 -9.99 -6.62
N SER A 128 1.20 -9.05 -5.92
CA SER A 128 2.60 -8.72 -6.18
C SER A 128 3.51 -9.87 -5.76
N ARG A 129 4.41 -10.30 -6.66
CA ARG A 129 5.47 -11.27 -6.32
C ARG A 129 6.69 -10.63 -5.67
N ASP A 130 6.77 -9.31 -5.79
CA ASP A 130 7.92 -8.50 -5.41
C ASP A 130 7.73 -7.79 -4.07
N VAL A 131 6.53 -7.82 -3.50
CA VAL A 131 6.20 -7.18 -2.22
C VAL A 131 5.28 -8.08 -1.40
N GLN A 132 5.61 -8.26 -0.12
CA GLN A 132 4.83 -9.02 0.85
C GLN A 132 3.64 -8.20 1.39
N SER A 133 2.69 -8.84 2.07
CA SER A 133 1.48 -8.19 2.60
C SER A 133 1.75 -7.09 3.63
N ASP A 134 2.87 -7.16 4.34
CA ASP A 134 3.33 -6.14 5.30
C ASP A 134 4.06 -4.96 4.62
N GLY A 135 4.18 -4.99 3.29
CA GLY A 135 4.88 -4.00 2.48
C GLY A 135 6.37 -4.29 2.29
N THR A 136 6.92 -5.40 2.81
CA THR A 136 8.33 -5.76 2.62
C THR A 136 8.64 -6.01 1.14
N ILE A 137 9.61 -5.29 0.58
CA ILE A 137 10.05 -5.44 -0.80
C ILE A 137 11.02 -6.63 -0.88
N ILE A 138 10.73 -7.58 -1.76
CA ILE A 138 11.46 -8.84 -1.93
C ILE A 138 11.85 -9.11 -3.39
N ILE A 139 12.23 -8.08 -4.15
CA ILE A 139 12.67 -8.24 -5.55
C ILE A 139 13.94 -9.11 -5.68
N PRO A 140 14.16 -9.80 -6.82
CA PRO A 140 15.33 -10.66 -7.02
C PRO A 140 16.66 -9.97 -6.74
N TYR A 141 16.80 -8.71 -7.15
CA TYR A 141 18.03 -7.94 -6.92
C TYR A 141 18.37 -7.80 -5.42
N LEU A 142 17.36 -7.63 -4.55
CA LEU A 142 17.58 -7.55 -3.11
C LEU A 142 17.90 -8.93 -2.50
N ARG A 143 17.25 -10.01 -3.00
CA ARG A 143 17.53 -11.39 -2.56
C ARG A 143 18.94 -11.85 -2.91
N ASN A 144 19.46 -11.38 -4.04
CA ASN A 144 20.80 -11.69 -4.54
C ASN A 144 21.82 -10.58 -4.22
N TRP A 145 21.50 -9.68 -3.29
CA TRP A 145 22.38 -8.59 -2.89
C TRP A 145 23.74 -9.13 -2.44
N ARG A 146 24.80 -8.61 -3.06
CA ARG A 146 26.17 -9.04 -2.77
C ARG A 146 27.14 -7.89 -2.98
N HIS A 147 27.69 -7.36 -1.90
CA HIS A 147 28.81 -6.43 -1.98
C HIS A 147 30.07 -7.10 -2.60
N PRO A 148 30.84 -6.41 -3.46
CA PRO A 148 30.69 -5.04 -3.95
C PRO A 148 29.87 -4.88 -5.23
N HIS A 149 29.21 -5.93 -5.71
CA HIS A 149 28.49 -5.94 -6.98
C HIS A 149 27.07 -5.35 -6.90
N SER A 150 26.56 -5.12 -5.69
CA SER A 150 25.26 -4.52 -5.46
C SER A 150 25.39 -3.14 -4.82
N ASP A 151 24.66 -2.17 -5.38
CA ASP A 151 24.53 -0.81 -4.87
C ASP A 151 23.06 -0.37 -4.81
N LEU A 152 22.80 0.74 -4.09
CA LEU A 152 21.46 1.29 -3.90
C LEU A 152 20.87 1.95 -5.14
N TYR A 153 21.69 2.52 -6.01
CA TYR A 153 21.20 3.17 -7.22
C TYR A 153 20.56 2.15 -8.16
N THR A 154 21.24 1.02 -8.35
CA THR A 154 20.77 -0.11 -9.13
C THR A 154 19.57 -0.78 -8.45
N LEU A 155 19.53 -0.82 -7.10
CA LEU A 155 18.34 -1.26 -6.36
C LEU A 155 17.11 -0.42 -6.71
N LEU A 156 17.23 0.91 -6.77
CA LEU A 156 16.12 1.81 -7.12
C LEU A 156 15.65 1.60 -8.56
N ASN A 157 16.57 1.38 -9.49
CA ASN A 157 16.22 1.05 -10.88
C ASN A 157 15.49 -0.30 -10.96
N ALA A 158 15.98 -1.32 -10.25
CA ALA A 158 15.34 -2.63 -10.19
C ALA A 158 13.93 -2.55 -9.54
N MET A 159 13.74 -1.70 -8.52
CA MET A 159 12.41 -1.43 -7.96
C MET A 159 11.50 -0.76 -8.98
N SER A 160 11.99 0.27 -9.70
CA SER A 160 11.22 0.96 -10.74
C SER A 160 10.75 -0.01 -11.83
N GLU A 161 11.63 -0.91 -12.27
CA GLU A 161 11.32 -1.94 -13.27
C GLU A 161 10.31 -2.96 -12.74
N ALA A 162 10.55 -3.53 -11.56
CA ALA A 162 9.64 -4.51 -10.95
C ALA A 162 8.23 -3.92 -10.75
N PHE A 163 8.14 -2.69 -10.22
CA PHE A 163 6.87 -2.01 -9.99
C PHE A 163 6.18 -1.54 -11.28
N SER A 164 6.93 -1.43 -12.39
CA SER A 164 6.37 -1.17 -13.73
C SER A 164 5.72 -2.41 -14.33
N GLN A 165 6.20 -3.61 -13.97
CA GLN A 165 5.59 -4.88 -14.39
C GLN A 165 4.35 -5.20 -13.54
N SER A 166 4.48 -5.09 -12.22
CA SER A 166 3.39 -5.30 -11.27
C SER A 166 3.43 -4.26 -10.13
N PRO A 167 2.52 -3.26 -10.13
CA PRO A 167 2.48 -2.24 -9.09
C PRO A 167 2.23 -2.87 -7.72
N PRO A 168 3.03 -2.52 -6.71
CA PRO A 168 2.93 -3.11 -5.38
C PRO A 168 1.80 -2.50 -4.54
N VAL A 169 1.23 -1.38 -4.98
CA VAL A 169 0.09 -0.72 -4.33
C VAL A 169 -0.99 -0.38 -5.35
N TYR A 170 -2.23 -0.38 -4.87
CA TYR A 170 -3.37 0.15 -5.61
C TYR A 170 -4.08 1.19 -4.76
N SER A 171 -4.55 2.27 -5.40
CA SER A 171 -5.40 3.25 -4.74
C SER A 171 -6.82 2.72 -4.62
N ASN A 172 -7.45 2.91 -3.47
CA ASN A 172 -8.90 2.81 -3.33
C ASN A 172 -9.51 4.03 -4.03
N VAL A 173 -9.73 3.89 -5.33
CA VAL A 173 -10.65 4.77 -6.03
C VAL A 173 -12.03 4.36 -5.54
N ASN A 174 -12.48 4.95 -4.43
CA ASN A 174 -13.91 5.10 -4.22
C ASN A 174 -14.40 5.77 -5.51
N ILE A 175 -15.15 5.02 -6.31
CA ILE A 175 -15.85 5.52 -7.48
C ILE A 175 -16.92 6.46 -6.93
N THR A 176 -16.52 7.65 -6.48
CA THR A 176 -17.35 8.82 -6.71
C THR A 176 -17.31 8.95 -8.21
N SER A 177 -18.39 8.48 -8.83
CA SER A 177 -18.79 8.86 -10.17
C SER A 177 -18.47 10.34 -10.36
N ARG A 178 -17.31 10.63 -10.97
CA ARG A 178 -17.17 11.86 -11.74
C ARG A 178 -18.14 11.68 -12.89
N SER A 179 -19.34 12.19 -12.70
CA SER A 179 -20.21 12.61 -13.77
C SER A 179 -19.38 13.48 -14.70
N THR A 180 -18.83 12.89 -15.75
CA THR A 180 -18.44 13.64 -16.92
C THR A 180 -19.73 14.25 -17.47
N PRO A 181 -19.88 15.58 -17.53
CA PRO A 181 -20.99 16.18 -18.24
C PRO A 181 -20.80 15.78 -19.70
N TYR A 182 -21.74 15.01 -20.24
CA TYR A 182 -21.87 14.85 -21.67
C TYR A 182 -21.88 16.25 -22.32
N PRO A 183 -21.06 16.52 -23.36
CA PRO A 183 -21.35 17.66 -24.22
C PRO A 183 -22.66 17.35 -24.95
N THR A 184 -23.72 18.04 -24.55
CA THR A 184 -25.00 18.11 -25.26
C THR A 184 -24.77 18.78 -26.62
N SER A 185 -24.45 17.99 -27.64
CA SER A 185 -24.70 18.39 -29.02
C SER A 185 -26.20 18.28 -29.25
N ALA A 186 -26.87 19.43 -29.19
CA ALA A 186 -28.27 19.59 -29.56
C ALA A 186 -28.45 19.20 -31.04
N SER A 187 -29.09 18.06 -31.28
CA SER A 187 -29.69 17.74 -32.57
C SER A 187 -31.18 17.51 -32.34
N SER A 188 -31.93 18.46 -32.87
CA SER A 188 -33.39 18.62 -32.88
C SER A 188 -34.16 17.35 -33.25
N MET A 189 -35.07 16.95 -32.36
CA MET A 189 -36.23 16.11 -32.66
C MET A 189 -37.23 16.91 -33.52
N PRO A 190 -37.76 16.37 -34.63
CA PRO A 190 -38.96 16.90 -35.26
C PRO A 190 -40.20 16.18 -34.73
N THR A 191 -41.14 16.97 -34.22
CA THR A 191 -42.54 16.59 -33.95
C THR A 191 -43.30 16.38 -35.27
N PRO A 192 -44.23 15.43 -35.39
CA PRO A 192 -45.15 15.37 -36.51
C PRO A 192 -46.39 16.23 -36.23
N ILE A 193 -46.51 17.32 -36.99
CA ILE A 193 -47.72 18.15 -37.08
C ILE A 193 -48.50 17.75 -38.34
N GLY A 194 -49.83 17.87 -38.23
CA GLY A 194 -50.83 17.37 -39.15
C GLY A 194 -50.80 17.86 -40.59
N MET A 195 -51.63 17.18 -41.37
CA MET A 195 -51.86 17.26 -42.82
C MET A 195 -52.12 18.70 -43.33
N PRO A 196 -51.98 18.93 -44.65
CA PRO A 196 -53.16 18.81 -45.49
C PRO A 196 -52.95 18.08 -46.83
N MET A 197 -54.08 17.56 -47.33
CA MET A 197 -54.33 16.95 -48.63
C MET A 197 -53.80 17.76 -49.84
N THR A 198 -53.31 17.05 -50.88
CA THR A 198 -53.90 17.10 -52.23
C THR A 198 -53.62 15.82 -53.02
N ASN A 199 -54.68 15.40 -53.71
CA ASN A 199 -54.94 14.30 -54.64
C ASN A 199 -53.94 14.13 -55.82
N SER A 200 -53.59 12.86 -56.16
CA SER A 200 -53.55 12.32 -57.55
C SER A 200 -52.83 10.95 -57.61
N GLY A 201 -53.48 9.94 -58.22
CA GLY A 201 -52.76 8.93 -59.03
C GLY A 201 -52.47 7.55 -58.43
N ASN A 202 -53.51 6.70 -58.39
CA ASN A 202 -53.55 5.29 -58.79
C ASN A 202 -52.23 4.47 -58.90
N SER A 203 -52.09 3.40 -58.10
CA SER A 203 -52.09 2.00 -58.56
C SER A 203 -51.45 1.02 -57.57
N SER A 204 -52.24 -0.01 -57.27
CA SER A 204 -51.97 -1.33 -56.68
C SER A 204 -50.67 -2.00 -57.09
N TYR A 205 -50.01 -2.72 -56.15
CA TYR A 205 -49.82 -4.19 -56.17
C TYR A 205 -49.16 -4.68 -54.86
N SER A 206 -49.63 -5.84 -54.40
CA SER A 206 -49.24 -6.60 -53.21
C SER A 206 -48.28 -7.73 -53.60
N TYR A 207 -47.27 -8.04 -52.77
CA TYR A 207 -46.80 -9.42 -52.50
C TYR A 207 -46.08 -9.52 -51.12
N PRO A 208 -46.26 -10.63 -50.37
CA PRO A 208 -45.70 -10.82 -49.02
C PRO A 208 -44.54 -11.83 -48.99
N TYR A 209 -43.55 -11.65 -48.09
CA TYR A 209 -42.78 -12.76 -47.49
C TYR A 209 -42.14 -12.31 -46.17
N GLY A 210 -42.45 -13.03 -45.09
CA GLY A 210 -41.96 -12.78 -43.73
C GLY A 210 -40.95 -13.84 -43.28
N TYR A 211 -39.96 -13.38 -42.51
CA TYR A 211 -39.16 -14.21 -41.61
C TYR A 211 -39.43 -13.75 -40.17
N PRO A 212 -39.69 -14.65 -39.20
CA PRO A 212 -39.89 -14.24 -37.82
C PRO A 212 -38.53 -13.99 -37.16
N GLN A 213 -38.27 -12.75 -36.74
CA GLN A 213 -37.30 -12.50 -35.67
C GLN A 213 -37.96 -12.84 -34.33
N THR A 214 -37.50 -13.92 -33.69
CA THR A 214 -37.79 -14.17 -32.28
C THR A 214 -37.05 -13.15 -31.43
N GLN A 215 -37.72 -12.06 -31.08
CA GLN A 215 -37.27 -11.16 -30.02
C GLN A 215 -37.43 -11.90 -28.70
N ILE A 216 -36.31 -12.24 -28.07
CA ILE A 216 -36.30 -12.80 -26.71
C ILE A 216 -36.96 -11.75 -25.80
N PRO A 217 -38.04 -12.09 -25.07
CA PRO A 217 -38.71 -11.16 -24.18
C PRO A 217 -37.74 -10.55 -23.15
N GLN A 218 -37.78 -9.23 -22.99
CA GLN A 218 -36.84 -8.42 -22.18
C GLN A 218 -36.81 -8.83 -20.69
N ASP A 219 -37.89 -9.42 -20.21
CA ASP A 219 -38.09 -10.00 -18.88
C ASP A 219 -37.12 -11.15 -18.59
N ILE A 220 -36.91 -12.07 -19.54
CA ILE A 220 -35.99 -13.20 -19.36
C ILE A 220 -34.53 -12.71 -19.24
N TYR A 221 -34.18 -11.65 -19.98
CA TYR A 221 -32.85 -11.05 -19.90
C TYR A 221 -32.63 -10.34 -18.56
N ARG A 222 -33.64 -9.61 -18.05
CA ARG A 222 -33.58 -8.94 -16.75
C ARG A 222 -33.44 -9.94 -15.60
N ASP A 223 -34.23 -11.01 -15.63
CA ASP A 223 -34.20 -12.05 -14.60
C ASP A 223 -32.83 -12.75 -14.59
N SER A 224 -32.29 -13.09 -15.77
CA SER A 224 -30.96 -13.72 -15.88
C SER A 224 -29.83 -12.84 -15.32
N VAL A 225 -29.84 -11.53 -15.61
CA VAL A 225 -28.84 -10.59 -15.09
C VAL A 225 -29.01 -10.41 -13.58
N GLN A 226 -30.24 -10.31 -13.09
CA GLN A 226 -30.50 -10.12 -11.66
C GLN A 226 -30.07 -11.36 -10.85
N THR A 227 -30.37 -12.57 -11.34
CA THR A 227 -29.88 -13.82 -10.73
C THR A 227 -28.36 -13.88 -10.72
N ALA A 228 -27.70 -13.54 -11.82
CA ALA A 228 -26.24 -13.54 -11.90
C ALA A 228 -25.59 -12.55 -10.93
N VAL A 229 -26.18 -11.36 -10.73
CA VAL A 229 -25.69 -10.36 -9.77
C VAL A 229 -25.87 -10.85 -8.33
N LEU A 230 -27.04 -11.41 -8.01
CA LEU A 230 -27.32 -11.94 -6.67
C LEU A 230 -26.37 -13.09 -6.32
N ASP A 231 -26.14 -14.02 -7.25
CA ASP A 231 -25.20 -15.12 -7.05
C ASP A 231 -23.76 -14.62 -6.89
N LYS A 232 -23.35 -13.60 -7.66
CA LYS A 232 -22.01 -13.02 -7.53
C LYS A 232 -21.79 -12.39 -6.15
N VAL A 233 -22.77 -11.64 -5.63
CA VAL A 233 -22.71 -11.06 -4.29
C VAL A 233 -22.68 -12.14 -3.23
N ARG A 234 -23.49 -13.20 -3.39
CA ARG A 234 -23.57 -14.31 -2.45
C ARG A 234 -22.24 -15.07 -2.36
N ILE A 235 -21.64 -15.39 -3.51
CA ILE A 235 -20.35 -16.06 -3.60
C ILE A 235 -19.28 -15.21 -2.92
N HIS A 236 -19.22 -13.91 -3.23
CA HIS A 236 -18.19 -13.04 -2.65
C HIS A 236 -18.36 -12.87 -1.13
N LEU A 237 -19.60 -12.82 -0.63
CA LEU A 237 -19.86 -12.76 0.80
C LEU A 237 -19.43 -14.05 1.51
N ASP A 238 -19.74 -15.21 0.93
CA ASP A 238 -19.34 -16.52 1.48
C ASP A 238 -17.82 -16.67 1.52
N GLU A 239 -17.12 -16.32 0.43
CA GLU A 239 -15.66 -16.31 0.37
C GLU A 239 -15.04 -15.40 1.45
N THR A 240 -15.58 -14.18 1.60
CA THR A 240 -15.09 -13.22 2.59
C THR A 240 -15.30 -13.72 4.02
N MET A 241 -16.47 -14.29 4.30
CA MET A 241 -16.78 -14.87 5.60
C MET A 241 -15.92 -16.10 5.90
N GLN A 242 -15.65 -16.93 4.90
CA GLN A 242 -14.85 -18.13 5.05
C GLN A 242 -13.38 -17.81 5.32
N ILE A 243 -12.84 -16.79 4.63
CA ILE A 243 -11.51 -16.24 4.92
C ILE A 243 -11.45 -15.69 6.34
N GLY A 244 -12.40 -14.83 6.72
CA GLY A 244 -12.42 -14.25 8.07
C GLY A 244 -12.56 -15.30 9.16
N LYS A 245 -13.33 -16.38 8.92
CA LYS A 245 -13.44 -17.50 9.84
C LYS A 245 -12.12 -18.26 9.98
N ALA A 246 -11.45 -18.56 8.87
CA ALA A 246 -10.16 -19.23 8.89
C ALA A 246 -9.07 -18.39 9.60
N GLU A 247 -9.11 -17.07 9.44
CA GLU A 247 -8.21 -16.14 10.12
C GLU A 247 -8.46 -16.15 11.64
N ILE A 248 -9.73 -16.04 12.08
CA ILE A 248 -10.10 -16.13 13.50
C ILE A 248 -9.66 -17.46 14.11
N ASP A 249 -9.87 -18.57 13.41
CA ASP A 249 -9.48 -19.90 13.91
C ASP A 249 -7.94 -20.03 14.04
N SER A 250 -7.21 -19.45 13.08
CA SER A 250 -5.74 -19.41 13.13
C SER A 250 -5.22 -18.53 14.28
N LEU A 251 -5.88 -17.39 14.52
CA LEU A 251 -5.55 -16.48 15.62
C LEU A 251 -5.82 -17.13 16.98
N LYS A 252 -6.96 -17.79 17.15
CA LYS A 252 -7.29 -18.53 18.38
C LYS A 252 -6.29 -19.63 18.67
N LYS A 253 -5.85 -20.35 17.64
CA LYS A 253 -4.82 -21.37 17.79
C LYS A 253 -3.50 -20.76 18.25
N THR A 254 -3.11 -19.65 17.63
CA THR A 254 -1.89 -18.91 18.01
C THR A 254 -1.97 -18.39 19.45
N GLU A 255 -3.13 -17.87 19.87
CA GLU A 255 -3.37 -17.44 21.26
C GLU A 255 -3.21 -18.60 22.24
N GLN A 256 -3.74 -19.78 21.91
CA GLN A 256 -3.60 -20.96 22.75
C GLN A 256 -2.14 -21.44 22.84
N ASP A 257 -1.43 -21.47 21.72
CA ASP A 257 -0.01 -21.84 21.68
C ASP A 257 0.86 -20.88 22.51
N LEU A 258 0.53 -19.57 22.47
CA LEU A 258 1.19 -18.55 23.30
C LEU A 258 0.90 -18.76 24.78
N PHE A 259 -0.35 -19.02 25.14
CA PHE A 259 -0.76 -19.28 26.52
C PHE A 259 -0.10 -20.54 27.10
N ASP A 260 0.00 -21.60 26.29
CA ASP A 260 0.71 -22.82 26.69
C ASP A 260 2.22 -22.58 26.80
N GLY A 261 2.78 -21.76 25.90
CA GLY A 261 4.17 -21.29 25.98
C GLY A 261 4.46 -20.51 27.27
N GLU A 262 3.57 -19.59 27.65
CA GLU A 262 3.67 -18.81 28.88
C GLU A 262 3.72 -19.73 30.12
N LYS A 263 2.81 -20.72 30.19
CA LYS A 263 2.80 -21.69 31.30
C LYS A 263 4.10 -22.49 31.38
N ARG A 264 4.65 -22.91 30.24
CA ARG A 264 5.93 -23.64 30.22
C ARG A 264 7.08 -22.79 30.74
N ILE A 265 7.14 -21.52 30.33
CA ILE A 265 8.17 -20.59 30.79
C ILE A 265 8.05 -20.37 32.30
N GLN A 266 6.83 -20.16 32.80
CA GLN A 266 6.58 -20.01 34.24
C GLN A 266 7.02 -21.26 35.04
N SER A 267 6.80 -22.46 34.49
CA SER A 267 7.30 -23.70 35.09
C SER A 267 8.82 -23.70 35.17
N TYR A 268 9.52 -23.38 34.07
CA TYR A 268 10.99 -23.36 34.07
C TYR A 268 11.57 -22.32 35.02
N ILE A 269 10.93 -21.15 35.15
CA ILE A 269 11.34 -20.11 36.10
C ILE A 269 11.18 -20.61 37.53
N ASN A 270 10.05 -21.22 37.87
CA ASN A 270 9.81 -21.78 39.20
C ASN A 270 10.80 -22.90 39.52
N ASP A 271 11.07 -23.80 38.57
CA ASP A 271 12.03 -24.89 38.74
C ASP A 271 13.45 -24.35 38.96
N ALA A 272 13.86 -23.33 38.19
CA ALA A 272 15.16 -22.69 38.35
C ALA A 272 15.28 -21.98 39.71
N GLN A 273 14.21 -21.33 40.18
CA GLN A 273 14.16 -20.70 41.51
C GLN A 273 14.26 -21.74 42.64
N GLN A 274 13.57 -22.88 42.52
CA GLN A 274 13.68 -23.96 43.50
C GLN A 274 15.09 -24.55 43.55
N GLN A 275 15.72 -24.78 42.40
CA GLN A 275 17.10 -25.25 42.37
C GLN A 275 18.07 -24.25 42.99
N PHE A 276 17.88 -22.95 42.73
CA PHE A 276 18.69 -21.90 43.36
C PHE A 276 18.53 -21.89 44.88
N ILE A 277 17.31 -22.08 45.40
CA ILE A 277 17.03 -22.19 46.83
C ILE A 277 17.69 -23.45 47.43
N ILE A 278 17.61 -24.60 46.76
CA ILE A 278 18.23 -25.86 47.22
C ILE A 278 19.75 -25.74 47.26
N LEU A 279 20.38 -25.04 46.31
CA LEU A 279 21.82 -24.83 46.26
C LEU A 279 22.32 -23.76 47.26
N SER A 280 21.42 -22.97 47.84
CA SER A 280 21.73 -21.89 48.78
C SER A 280 21.51 -22.28 50.26
N CYS A 281 21.06 -23.50 50.54
CA CYS A 281 20.85 -24.08 51.87
C CYS A 281 21.88 -25.17 52.14
#